data_AF-A0A6C0IQQ2-F1
#
_entry.id   AF-A0A6C0IQQ2-F1
#
_cell.length_a   1.000
_cell.length_b   1.000
_cell.length_c   1.000
_cell.angle_alpha   90.00
_cell.angle_beta   90.00
_cell.angle_gamma   90.00
#
_symmetry.space_group_name_H-M   'P 1'
#
loop_
_entity.id
_entity.type
_entity.pdbx_description
1 polymer ?
#
loop_
_entity_poly.entity_id
_entity_poly.type
_entity_poly.pdbx_seq_one_letter_code
_entity_poly.pdbx_strand_id
1 'polypeptide(L)'
;MQTHLFINYFIFAMMYIFSIYFSYIENTQSLGMLSLFVVNTSFLLYMSKDIFYHMTSKGVSTSIIQYLIIFSILGSLLINSGALLLENLSLMTLRTKNSDLGENNINMSTKNAILFNDFRTSQKIFFGVLSGVIASFLYYYENIGFNLIDIVNNGGNWFNLISALILGGGVYLLSLSSATFANSKEFSKVRITKQ
;
A
#
# COMPACT_ATOMS: atom_id res chain seq x y z
N MET A 1 21.95 12.64 -5.71
CA MET A 1 20.72 12.65 -4.87
C MET A 1 19.63 11.75 -5.46
N GLN A 2 19.30 11.85 -6.75
CA GLN A 2 18.32 10.96 -7.43
C GLN A 2 18.70 9.46 -7.41
N THR A 3 19.99 9.11 -7.55
CA THR A 3 20.44 7.70 -7.57
C THR A 3 20.20 6.96 -6.26
N HIS A 4 20.37 7.64 -5.11
CA HIS A 4 20.10 7.04 -3.79
C HIS A 4 18.60 6.83 -3.54
N LEU A 5 17.76 7.74 -4.02
CA LEU A 5 16.29 7.61 -3.97
C LEU A 5 15.81 6.39 -4.76
N PHE A 6 16.37 6.17 -5.95
CA PHE A 6 16.05 5.01 -6.78
C PHE A 6 16.44 3.68 -6.10
N ILE A 7 17.62 3.63 -5.47
CA ILE A 7 18.09 2.44 -4.74
C ILE A 7 17.17 2.13 -3.54
N ASN A 8 16.80 3.13 -2.75
CA ASN A 8 15.89 2.94 -1.60
C ASN A 8 14.53 2.39 -2.03
N TYR A 9 13.99 2.92 -3.14
CA TYR A 9 12.75 2.45 -3.71
C TYR A 9 12.84 1.01 -4.24
N PHE A 10 13.95 0.65 -4.88
CA PHE A 10 14.21 -0.71 -5.32
C PHE A 10 14.30 -1.70 -4.14
N ILE A 11 15.01 -1.32 -3.07
CA ILE A 11 15.10 -2.12 -1.84
C ILE A 11 13.71 -2.34 -1.26
N PHE A 12 12.90 -1.28 -1.16
CA PHE A 12 11.50 -1.39 -0.70
C PHE A 12 10.70 -2.37 -1.57
N ALA A 13 10.79 -2.25 -2.90
CA ALA A 13 10.09 -3.12 -3.82
C ALA A 13 10.47 -4.60 -3.62
N MET A 14 11.77 -4.89 -3.48
CA MET A 14 12.24 -6.26 -3.21
C MET A 14 11.73 -6.79 -1.86
N MET A 15 11.80 -5.99 -0.79
CA MET A 15 11.29 -6.39 0.52
C MET A 15 9.78 -6.65 0.49
N TYR A 16 9.01 -5.87 -0.28
CA TYR A 16 7.57 -6.05 -0.45
C TYR A 16 7.26 -7.38 -1.18
N ILE A 17 7.98 -7.66 -2.27
CA ILE A 17 7.84 -8.91 -3.04
C ILE A 17 8.16 -10.12 -2.17
N PHE A 18 9.26 -10.10 -1.43
CA PHE A 18 9.62 -11.21 -0.52
C PHE A 18 8.57 -11.41 0.57
N SER A 19 8.04 -10.32 1.14
CA SER A 19 6.97 -10.39 2.15
C SER A 19 5.70 -11.05 1.58
N ILE A 20 5.29 -10.68 0.36
CA ILE A 20 4.18 -11.33 -0.34
C ILE A 20 4.50 -12.82 -0.54
N TYR A 21 5.69 -13.15 -1.05
CA TYR A 21 6.09 -14.54 -1.30
C TYR A 21 6.00 -15.40 -0.03
N PHE A 22 6.56 -14.94 1.09
CA PHE A 22 6.45 -15.64 2.38
C PHE A 22 5.01 -15.75 2.89
N SER A 23 4.09 -14.87 2.47
CA SER A 23 2.67 -14.99 2.82
C SER A 23 1.95 -16.15 2.12
N TYR A 24 2.55 -16.72 1.07
CA TYR A 24 2.03 -17.86 0.32
C TYR A 24 2.64 -19.20 0.73
N ILE A 25 3.83 -19.20 1.34
CA ILE A 25 4.46 -20.41 1.86
C ILE A 25 3.71 -20.87 3.13
N GLU A 26 3.46 -22.17 3.19
CA GLU A 26 2.85 -22.80 4.37
C GLU A 26 3.69 -22.55 5.63
N ASN A 27 3.01 -22.29 6.74
CA ASN A 27 3.59 -22.02 8.06
C ASN A 27 4.36 -20.70 8.21
N THR A 28 4.57 -19.95 7.12
CA THR A 28 5.17 -18.61 7.17
C THR A 28 4.18 -17.49 6.91
N GLN A 29 2.87 -17.78 6.78
CA GLN A 29 1.88 -16.78 6.38
C GLN A 29 1.83 -15.57 7.33
N SER A 30 1.83 -15.82 8.64
CA SER A 30 1.85 -14.75 9.65
C SER A 30 3.15 -13.94 9.62
N LEU A 31 4.28 -14.59 9.32
CA LEU A 31 5.58 -13.92 9.22
C LEU A 31 5.65 -13.06 7.96
N GLY A 32 5.17 -13.57 6.83
CA GLY A 32 5.07 -12.82 5.57
C GLY A 32 4.20 -11.58 5.73
N MET A 33 3.04 -11.71 6.39
CA MET A 33 2.15 -10.57 6.66
C MET A 33 2.73 -9.56 7.65
N LEU A 34 3.45 -10.02 8.68
CA LEU A 34 4.13 -9.14 9.62
C LEU A 34 5.25 -8.36 8.92
N SER A 35 6.06 -9.05 8.11
CA SER A 35 7.08 -8.42 7.28
C SER A 35 6.48 -7.38 6.34
N LEU A 36 5.34 -7.71 5.71
CA LEU A 36 4.63 -6.79 4.83
C LEU A 36 4.16 -5.53 5.56
N PHE A 37 3.64 -5.67 6.78
CA PHE A 37 3.27 -4.55 7.65
C PHE A 37 4.47 -3.64 7.95
N VAL A 38 5.60 -4.24 8.35
CA VAL A 38 6.83 -3.50 8.65
C VAL A 38 7.30 -2.74 7.42
N VAL A 39 7.41 -3.42 6.28
CA VAL A 39 7.86 -2.82 5.01
C VAL A 39 6.94 -1.67 4.58
N ASN A 40 5.62 -1.88 4.57
CA ASN A 40 4.64 -0.86 4.20
C ASN A 40 4.72 0.38 5.12
N THR A 41 4.85 0.15 6.44
CA THR A 41 4.91 1.24 7.43
C THR A 41 6.24 1.98 7.40
N SER A 42 7.37 1.27 7.24
CA SER A 42 8.67 1.89 7.07
C SER A 42 8.70 2.79 5.83
N PHE A 43 8.08 2.35 4.73
CA PHE A 43 7.99 3.14 3.52
C PHE A 43 7.09 4.36 3.64
N LEU A 44 5.96 4.23 4.34
CA LEU A 44 5.12 5.36 4.71
C LEU A 44 5.93 6.43 5.47
N LEU A 45 6.70 6.02 6.49
CA LEU A 45 7.51 6.93 7.29
C LEU A 45 8.64 7.57 6.47
N TYR A 46 9.29 6.78 5.61
CA TYR A 46 10.33 7.26 4.70
C TYR A 46 9.78 8.34 3.74
N MET A 47 8.70 8.03 3.03
CA MET A 47 8.07 8.97 2.09
C MET A 47 7.53 10.21 2.80
N SER A 48 6.89 10.03 3.97
CA SER A 48 6.39 11.16 4.77
C SER A 48 7.51 12.13 5.11
N LYS A 49 8.66 11.63 5.58
CA LYS A 49 9.83 12.47 5.90
C LYS A 49 10.30 13.29 4.70
N ASP A 50 10.51 12.64 3.56
CA ASP A 50 10.99 13.30 2.34
C ASP A 50 10.01 14.37 1.85
N ILE A 51 8.71 14.06 1.90
CA ILE A 51 7.64 14.98 1.51
C ILE A 51 7.54 16.18 2.46
N PHE A 52 7.50 15.96 3.77
CA PHE A 52 7.43 17.04 4.76
C PHE A 52 8.65 17.97 4.67
N TYR A 53 9.83 17.42 4.40
CA TYR A 53 11.04 18.21 4.16
C TYR A 53 10.88 19.12 2.93
N HIS A 54 10.32 18.63 1.84
CA HIS A 54 10.08 19.43 0.64
C HIS A 54 8.96 20.47 0.78
N MET A 55 7.93 20.18 1.58
CA MET A 55 6.85 21.12 1.89
C MET A 55 7.31 22.29 2.78
N THR A 56 8.17 22.02 3.77
CA THR A 56 8.53 23.01 4.80
C THR A 56 9.81 23.78 4.52
N SER A 57 10.85 23.14 3.95
CA SER A 57 12.19 23.76 3.84
C SER A 57 12.42 24.52 2.54
N LYS A 58 11.76 24.11 1.45
CA LYS A 58 12.03 24.67 0.11
C LYS A 58 11.01 25.72 -0.36
N GLY A 59 9.95 26.00 0.42
CA GLY A 59 8.93 26.99 0.04
C GLY A 59 8.38 26.79 -1.37
N VAL A 60 8.39 25.54 -1.88
CA VAL A 60 8.14 25.28 -3.30
C VAL A 60 6.67 25.46 -3.56
N SER A 61 6.35 26.32 -4.52
CA SER A 61 5.06 26.39 -5.22
C SER A 61 4.79 25.08 -5.96
N THR A 62 4.60 24.00 -5.21
CA THR A 62 4.18 22.70 -5.72
C THR A 62 2.72 22.83 -6.13
N SER A 63 2.39 22.33 -7.32
CA SER A 63 1.03 22.44 -7.85
C SER A 63 0.06 21.68 -6.92
N ILE A 64 -1.18 22.15 -6.78
CA ILE A 64 -2.21 21.49 -5.94
C ILE A 64 -2.37 20.00 -6.31
N ILE A 65 -2.15 19.65 -7.58
CA ILE A 65 -2.16 18.26 -8.05
C ILE A 65 -1.02 17.42 -7.49
N GLN A 66 0.20 17.95 -7.40
CA GLN A 66 1.31 17.24 -6.77
C GLN A 66 0.97 16.91 -5.30
N TYR A 67 0.36 17.86 -4.58
CA TYR A 67 -0.12 17.62 -3.22
C TYR A 67 -1.18 16.52 -3.16
N LEU A 68 -2.20 16.57 -4.02
CA LEU A 68 -3.25 15.55 -4.05
C LEU A 68 -2.69 14.15 -4.34
N ILE A 69 -1.76 14.04 -5.29
CA ILE A 69 -1.08 12.77 -5.59
C ILE A 69 -0.31 12.28 -4.36
N ILE A 70 0.51 13.15 -3.75
CA ILE A 70 1.27 12.83 -2.55
C ILE A 70 0.36 12.34 -1.42
N PHE A 71 -0.70 13.09 -1.11
CA PHE A 71 -1.64 12.74 -0.04
C PHE A 71 -2.39 11.45 -0.35
N SER A 72 -2.68 11.18 -1.62
CA SER A 72 -3.30 9.90 -2.01
C SER A 72 -2.38 8.71 -1.75
N ILE A 73 -1.09 8.82 -2.06
CA ILE A 73 -0.08 7.79 -1.80
C ILE A 73 0.12 7.60 -0.29
N LEU A 74 0.31 8.68 0.46
CA LEU A 74 0.52 8.61 1.91
C LEU A 74 -0.72 8.08 2.64
N GLY A 75 -1.91 8.56 2.26
CA GLY A 75 -3.17 8.10 2.81
C GLY A 75 -3.43 6.63 2.51
N SER A 76 -3.14 6.17 1.28
CA SER A 76 -3.33 4.77 0.91
C SER A 76 -2.38 3.85 1.68
N LEU A 77 -1.12 4.26 1.85
CA LEU A 77 -0.13 3.55 2.67
C LEU A 77 -0.55 3.47 4.14
N LEU A 78 -1.04 4.57 4.71
CA LEU A 78 -1.52 4.61 6.10
C LEU A 78 -2.70 3.66 6.33
N ILE A 79 -3.72 3.73 5.48
CA ILE A 79 -4.89 2.84 5.58
C ILE A 79 -4.47 1.38 5.39
N ASN A 80 -3.58 1.10 4.44
CA ASN A 80 -3.07 -0.25 4.20
C ASN A 80 -2.25 -0.78 5.40
N SER A 81 -1.45 0.07 6.06
CA SER A 81 -0.77 -0.28 7.31
C SER A 81 -1.77 -0.66 8.41
N GLY A 82 -2.89 0.07 8.52
CA GLY A 82 -3.97 -0.28 9.44
C GLY A 82 -4.60 -1.64 9.13
N ALA A 83 -4.80 -1.94 7.84
CA ALA A 83 -5.37 -3.21 7.40
C ALA A 83 -4.42 -4.38 7.70
N LEU A 84 -3.13 -4.22 7.37
CA LEU A 84 -2.08 -5.19 7.66
C LEU A 84 -1.91 -5.43 9.16
N LEU A 85 -2.04 -4.41 10.00
CA LEU A 85 -2.00 -4.56 11.44
C LEU A 85 -3.17 -5.43 11.96
N LEU A 86 -4.39 -5.13 11.53
CA LEU A 86 -5.58 -5.90 11.91
C LEU A 86 -5.48 -7.36 11.46
N GLU A 87 -4.99 -7.59 10.24
CA GLU A 87 -4.80 -8.92 9.70
C GLU A 87 -3.78 -9.71 10.53
N ASN A 88 -2.63 -9.11 10.82
CA ASN A 88 -1.58 -9.73 11.62
C ASN A 88 -2.07 -10.08 13.03
N LEU A 89 -2.79 -9.18 13.70
CA LEU A 89 -3.38 -9.46 15.01
C LEU A 89 -4.37 -10.63 14.95
N SER A 90 -5.16 -10.71 13.87
CA SER A 90 -6.14 -11.78 13.67
C SER A 90 -5.45 -13.13 13.42
N LEU A 91 -4.44 -13.17 12.55
CA LEU A 91 -3.63 -14.36 12.28
C LEU A 91 -2.91 -14.86 13.54
N MET A 92 -2.32 -13.95 14.32
CA MET A 92 -1.65 -14.30 15.57
C MET A 92 -2.62 -14.98 16.56
N THR A 93 -3.86 -14.51 16.61
CA THR A 93 -4.89 -15.11 17.48
C THR A 93 -5.28 -16.52 17.06
N LEU A 94 -5.41 -16.74 15.75
CA LEU A 94 -5.72 -18.06 15.21
C LEU A 94 -4.57 -19.02 15.52
N ARG A 95 -3.33 -18.56 15.37
CA ARG A 95 -2.14 -19.35 15.68
C ARG A 95 -2.05 -19.72 17.15
N THR A 96 -2.29 -18.79 18.08
CA THR A 96 -2.28 -19.11 19.53
C THR A 96 -3.33 -20.15 19.89
N LYS A 97 -4.54 -20.06 19.31
CA LYS A 97 -5.58 -21.06 19.54
C LYS A 97 -5.22 -22.44 19.01
N ASN A 98 -4.60 -22.51 17.83
CA ASN A 98 -4.23 -23.78 17.23
C ASN A 98 -3.01 -24.41 17.92
N SER A 99 -2.08 -23.59 18.45
CA SER A 99 -0.98 -24.13 19.27
C SER A 99 -1.50 -24.75 20.56
N ASP A 100 -2.56 -24.19 21.16
CA ASP A 100 -3.23 -24.77 22.33
C ASP A 100 -3.87 -26.14 22.00
N LEU A 101 -4.14 -26.43 20.71
CA LEU A 101 -4.66 -27.69 20.20
C LEU A 101 -3.56 -28.65 19.67
N GLY A 102 -2.27 -28.26 19.75
CA GLY A 102 -1.14 -29.07 19.29
C GLY A 102 -0.88 -29.03 17.78
N GLU A 103 -1.56 -28.16 17.03
CA GLU A 103 -1.34 -27.96 15.59
C GLU A 103 -0.50 -26.69 15.35
N ASN A 104 0.63 -26.83 14.63
CA ASN A 104 1.49 -25.69 14.25
C ASN A 104 0.98 -24.90 13.02
N ASN A 105 -0.11 -25.37 12.39
CA ASN A 105 -0.67 -24.76 11.20
C ASN A 105 -1.79 -23.77 11.57
N ILE A 106 -1.95 -22.71 10.78
CA ILE A 106 -3.14 -21.86 10.86
C ILE A 106 -4.30 -22.62 10.20
N ASN A 107 -4.87 -23.58 10.90
CA ASN A 107 -6.12 -24.22 10.53
C ASN A 107 -7.23 -23.16 10.58
N MET A 108 -7.69 -22.74 9.40
CA MET A 108 -8.71 -21.71 9.21
C MET A 108 -9.99 -22.35 8.68
N SER A 109 -11.15 -21.79 9.05
CA SER A 109 -12.40 -22.14 8.37
C SER A 109 -12.33 -21.75 6.88
N THR A 110 -13.11 -22.42 6.03
CA THR A 110 -13.17 -22.12 4.59
C THR A 110 -13.45 -20.64 4.30
N LYS A 111 -14.32 -20.01 5.09
CA LYS A 111 -14.63 -18.58 4.99
C LYS A 111 -13.40 -17.71 5.29
N ASN A 112 -12.63 -18.05 6.32
CA ASN A 112 -11.41 -17.31 6.69
C ASN A 112 -10.30 -17.50 5.67
N ALA A 113 -10.16 -18.69 5.11
CA ALA A 113 -9.19 -18.95 4.05
C ALA A 113 -9.49 -18.11 2.79
N ILE A 114 -10.76 -17.96 2.42
CA ILE A 114 -11.18 -17.09 1.31
C ILE A 114 -10.86 -15.63 1.61
N LEU A 115 -11.29 -15.10 2.77
CA LEU A 115 -11.01 -13.71 3.17
C LEU A 115 -9.51 -13.40 3.21
N PHE A 116 -8.70 -14.32 3.73
CA PHE A 116 -7.25 -14.18 3.76
C PHE A 116 -6.62 -14.21 2.36
N ASN A 117 -7.16 -15.03 1.46
CA ASN A 117 -6.69 -15.08 0.07
C ASN A 117 -7.05 -13.82 -0.72
N ASP A 118 -8.24 -13.27 -0.48
CA ASP A 118 -8.68 -11.99 -1.04
C ASP A 118 -7.79 -10.87 -0.52
N PHE A 119 -7.48 -10.87 0.78
CA PHE A 119 -6.53 -9.93 1.37
C PHE A 119 -5.15 -10.00 0.69
N ARG A 120 -4.58 -11.20 0.53
CA ARG A 120 -3.31 -11.39 -0.20
C ARG A 120 -3.36 -10.87 -1.63
N THR A 121 -4.48 -11.07 -2.30
CA THR A 121 -4.69 -10.60 -3.67
C THR A 121 -4.73 -9.08 -3.71
N SER A 122 -5.42 -8.43 -2.78
CA SER A 122 -5.41 -6.98 -2.64
C SER A 122 -4.01 -6.43 -2.39
N GLN A 123 -3.18 -7.08 -1.57
CA GLN A 123 -1.79 -6.64 -1.34
C GLN A 123 -0.93 -6.70 -2.61
N LYS A 124 -1.11 -7.72 -3.45
CA LYS A 124 -0.43 -7.81 -4.76
C LYS A 124 -0.83 -6.68 -5.70
N ILE A 125 -2.15 -6.43 -5.81
CA ILE A 125 -2.69 -5.36 -6.65
C ILE A 125 -2.21 -4.00 -6.13
N PHE A 126 -2.29 -3.79 -4.81
CA PHE A 126 -1.83 -2.58 -4.15
C PHE A 126 -0.36 -2.30 -4.49
N PHE A 127 0.52 -3.29 -4.34
CA PHE A 127 1.93 -3.14 -4.70
C PHE A 127 2.16 -2.81 -6.18
N GLY A 128 1.47 -3.53 -7.08
CA GLY A 128 1.58 -3.29 -8.52
C GLY A 128 1.20 -1.85 -8.89
N VAL A 129 0.08 -1.35 -8.36
CA VAL A 129 -0.36 0.02 -8.65
C VAL A 129 0.50 1.06 -7.93
N LEU A 130 0.84 0.84 -6.65
CA LEU A 130 1.71 1.73 -5.88
C LEU A 130 3.04 1.90 -6.59
N SER A 131 3.60 0.81 -7.11
CA SER A 131 4.89 0.88 -7.76
C SER A 131 4.86 1.63 -9.09
N GLY A 132 3.80 1.44 -9.88
CA GLY A 132 3.56 2.22 -11.10
C GLY A 132 3.34 3.71 -10.82
N VAL A 133 2.53 4.04 -9.81
CA VAL A 133 2.25 5.42 -9.40
C VAL A 133 3.51 6.12 -8.93
N ILE A 134 4.32 5.50 -8.07
CA ILE A 134 5.54 6.12 -7.55
C ILE A 134 6.60 6.28 -8.63
N ALA A 135 6.84 5.25 -9.45
CA ALA A 135 7.80 5.35 -10.55
C ALA A 135 7.43 6.49 -11.51
N SER A 136 6.14 6.59 -11.87
CA SER A 136 5.64 7.67 -12.72
C SER A 136 5.74 9.03 -12.05
N PHE A 137 5.39 9.12 -10.77
CA PHE A 137 5.48 10.35 -9.99
C PHE A 137 6.92 10.86 -9.89
N LEU A 138 7.88 9.99 -9.60
CA LEU A 138 9.30 10.36 -9.51
C LEU A 138 9.87 10.77 -10.87
N TYR A 139 9.48 10.08 -11.95
CA TYR A 139 9.97 10.38 -13.29
C TYR A 139 9.44 11.71 -13.84
N TYR A 140 8.16 12.01 -13.59
CA TYR A 140 7.50 13.21 -14.12
C TYR A 140 7.39 14.36 -13.11
N TYR A 141 7.92 14.23 -11.89
CA TYR A 141 7.68 15.13 -10.76
C TYR A 141 7.63 16.62 -11.11
N GLU A 142 8.65 17.11 -11.82
CA GLU A 142 8.79 18.53 -12.20
C GLU A 142 7.75 19.00 -13.24
N ASN A 143 7.22 18.08 -14.03
CA ASN A 143 6.26 18.33 -15.11
C ASN A 143 4.81 18.03 -14.69
N ILE A 144 4.57 17.63 -13.42
CA ILE A 144 3.21 17.36 -12.93
C ILE A 144 2.47 18.68 -12.70
N GLY A 145 1.48 18.92 -13.53
CA GLY A 145 0.56 20.05 -13.44
C GLY A 145 -0.69 19.81 -14.28
N PHE A 146 -1.74 20.58 -14.00
CA PHE A 146 -2.89 20.70 -14.91
C PHE A 146 -2.94 22.13 -15.41
N ASN A 147 -2.81 22.30 -16.72
CA ASN A 147 -3.19 23.56 -17.36
C ASN A 147 -4.55 23.39 -18.04
N LEU A 148 -5.61 23.77 -17.32
CA LEU A 148 -7.00 23.65 -17.80
C LEU A 148 -7.25 24.46 -19.08
N ILE A 149 -6.60 25.62 -19.21
CA ILE A 149 -6.77 26.52 -20.36
C ILE A 149 -6.19 25.87 -21.63
N ASP A 150 -5.02 25.23 -21.52
CA ASP A 150 -4.43 24.48 -22.64
C ASP A 150 -5.22 23.21 -22.99
N ILE A 151 -5.87 22.56 -22.01
CA ILE A 151 -6.71 21.39 -22.31
C ILE A 151 -7.93 21.81 -23.13
N VAL A 152 -8.60 22.88 -22.70
CA VAL A 152 -9.82 23.37 -23.35
C VAL A 152 -9.51 23.97 -24.73
N ASN A 153 -8.38 24.67 -24.87
CA ASN A 153 -8.07 25.40 -26.11
C ASN A 153 -7.19 24.62 -27.09
N ASN A 154 -6.32 23.72 -26.61
CA ASN A 154 -5.32 23.03 -27.43
C ASN A 154 -5.43 21.49 -27.39
N GLY A 155 -6.49 20.94 -26.79
CA GLY A 155 -6.73 19.48 -26.73
C GLY A 155 -5.90 18.73 -25.70
N GLY A 156 -5.14 19.44 -24.86
CA GLY A 156 -4.29 18.88 -23.81
C GLY A 156 -2.98 18.29 -24.33
N ASN A 157 -2.02 18.08 -23.41
CA ASN A 157 -0.72 17.48 -23.71
C ASN A 157 -0.58 16.13 -22.98
N TRP A 158 0.34 15.28 -23.42
CA TRP A 158 0.72 14.01 -22.79
C TRP A 158 1.04 14.17 -21.30
N PHE A 159 1.64 15.29 -20.87
CA PHE A 159 1.91 15.55 -19.45
C PHE A 159 0.62 15.73 -18.61
N ASN A 160 -0.45 16.28 -19.18
CA ASN A 160 -1.74 16.39 -18.50
C ASN A 160 -2.39 15.00 -18.34
N LEU A 161 -2.31 14.16 -19.38
CA LEU A 161 -2.79 12.77 -19.32
C LEU A 161 -2.03 11.96 -18.27
N ILE A 162 -0.70 12.06 -18.24
CA ILE A 162 0.15 11.39 -17.26
C ILE A 162 -0.20 11.85 -15.84
N SER A 163 -0.36 13.16 -15.63
CA SER A 163 -0.77 13.72 -14.33
C SER A 163 -2.13 13.20 -13.88
N ALA A 164 -3.10 13.10 -14.80
CA ALA A 164 -4.42 12.54 -14.53
C ALA A 164 -4.35 11.04 -14.18
N LEU A 165 -3.54 10.26 -14.89
CA LEU A 165 -3.35 8.83 -14.63
C LEU A 165 -2.67 8.58 -13.27
N ILE A 166 -1.66 9.36 -12.92
CA ILE A 166 -0.98 9.26 -11.62
C ILE A 166 -1.98 9.58 -10.49
N LEU A 167 -2.77 10.65 -10.65
CA LEU A 167 -3.82 11.00 -9.69
C LEU A 167 -4.88 9.90 -9.58
N GLY A 168 -5.35 9.38 -10.72
CA GLY A 168 -6.32 8.28 -10.76
C GLY A 168 -5.79 7.01 -10.10
N GLY A 169 -4.52 6.67 -10.32
CA GLY A 169 -3.84 5.56 -9.64
C GLY A 169 -3.75 5.78 -8.12
N GLY A 170 -3.45 7.00 -7.68
CA GLY A 170 -3.46 7.39 -6.27
C GLY A 170 -4.84 7.25 -5.60
N VAL A 171 -5.90 7.71 -6.29
CA VAL A 171 -7.28 7.55 -5.81
C VAL A 171 -7.71 6.07 -5.79
N TYR A 172 -7.30 5.29 -6.79
CA TYR A 172 -7.54 3.85 -6.80
C TYR A 172 -6.86 3.16 -5.61
N LEU A 173 -5.61 3.52 -5.29
CA LEU A 173 -4.90 3.00 -4.13
C LEU A 173 -5.64 3.32 -2.83
N LEU A 174 -6.13 4.55 -2.65
CA LEU A 174 -6.94 4.90 -1.48
C LEU A 174 -8.20 4.04 -1.37
N SER A 175 -8.92 3.85 -2.48
CA SER A 175 -10.12 3.02 -2.53
C SER A 175 -9.82 1.57 -2.20
N LEU A 176 -8.76 1.01 -2.80
CA LEU A 176 -8.31 -0.36 -2.56
C LEU A 176 -7.88 -0.57 -1.11
N SER A 177 -7.12 0.37 -0.52
CA SER A 177 -6.74 0.30 0.89
C SER A 177 -7.95 0.34 1.81
N SER A 178 -8.93 1.19 1.51
CA SER A 178 -10.18 1.28 2.29
C SER A 178 -10.99 -0.02 2.24
N ALA A 179 -11.16 -0.60 1.05
CA ALA A 179 -11.82 -1.90 0.88
C ALA A 179 -11.06 -3.02 1.61
N THR A 180 -9.73 -3.02 1.52
CA THR A 180 -8.87 -4.00 2.19
C THR A 180 -8.96 -3.90 3.71
N PHE A 181 -9.04 -2.66 4.24
CA PHE A 181 -9.25 -2.43 5.67
C PHE A 181 -10.62 -2.93 6.15
N ALA A 182 -11.68 -2.71 5.35
CA ALA A 182 -13.01 -3.24 5.66
C ALA A 182 -13.01 -4.78 5.70
N ASN A 183 -12.39 -5.43 4.72
CA ASN A 183 -12.26 -6.89 4.68
C ASN A 183 -11.46 -7.44 5.88
N SER A 184 -10.36 -6.78 6.25
CA SER A 184 -9.57 -7.18 7.43
C SER A 184 -10.35 -6.99 8.73
N LYS A 185 -11.19 -5.95 8.81
CA LYS A 185 -12.13 -5.79 9.92
C LYS A 185 -13.13 -6.95 9.98
N GLU A 186 -13.65 -7.42 8.85
CA GLU A 186 -14.50 -8.60 8.82
C GLU A 186 -13.77 -9.88 9.24
N PHE A 187 -12.54 -10.08 8.76
CA PHE A 187 -11.69 -11.20 9.17
C PHE A 187 -11.42 -11.18 10.69
N SER A 188 -11.16 -10.00 11.27
CA SER A 188 -10.93 -9.84 12.71
C SER A 188 -12.14 -10.18 13.58
N LYS A 189 -13.36 -10.03 13.04
CA LYS A 189 -14.61 -10.39 13.74
C LYS A 189 -14.81 -11.89 13.87
N VAL A 190 -14.02 -12.71 13.17
CA VAL A 190 -14.15 -14.18 13.25
C VAL A 190 -13.51 -14.75 14.52
N ARG A 191 -13.03 -13.90 15.43
CA ARG A 191 -12.94 -14.28 16.84
C ARG A 191 -14.37 -14.52 17.35
N ILE A 192 -14.64 -15.76 17.78
CA ILE A 192 -15.84 -16.21 18.51
C ILE A 192 -16.92 -16.83 17.60
N THR A 193 -16.66 -18.01 17.06
CA THR A 193 -17.68 -19.06 17.18
C THR A 193 -17.07 -20.11 18.11
N LYS A 194 -17.63 -20.20 19.32
CA LYS A 194 -17.36 -21.31 20.23
C LYS A 194 -17.72 -22.59 19.48
N GLN A 195 -16.76 -23.47 19.32
CA GLN A 195 -17.02 -24.91 19.37
C GLN A 195 -16.43 -25.38 20.69
#